data_AF-A0A2M8ARD8-F1
#
_entry.id   AF-A0A2M8ARD8-F1
#
_cell.length_a   1.000
_cell.length_b   1.000
_cell.length_c   1.000
_cell.angle_alpha   90.00
_cell.angle_beta   90.00
_cell.angle_gamma   90.00
#
_symmetry.space_group_name_H-M   'P 1'
#
loop_
_entity.id
_entity.type
_entity.pdbx_description
1 polymer ?
#
loop_
_entity_poly.entity_id
_entity_poly.type
_entity_poly.pdbx_seq_one_letter_code
_entity_poly.pdbx_strand_id
1 'polypeptide(L)'
;MKKWDSVYLNLAKSCQQREQWDRAIEYAEKNAQLGKETGDLKLILQSYIIIGLSHDKLGKYDQAISYYKQAISIMDEIEDDFKKKDIYHVVGMLYGKKGQIEEAQHYYEKGKMYLR
;
A
#
# COMPACT_ATOMS: atom_id res chain seq x y z
N MET A 1 -6.44 11.50 22.04
CA MET A 1 -5.69 11.27 20.77
C MET A 1 -6.67 11.32 19.61
N LYS A 2 -6.64 12.39 18.80
CA LYS A 2 -7.59 12.59 17.70
C LYS A 2 -7.22 11.67 16.53
N LYS A 3 -8.20 10.95 15.98
CA LYS A 3 -8.08 10.17 14.75
C LYS A 3 -7.74 11.12 13.61
N TRP A 4 -6.52 11.09 13.12
CA TRP A 4 -6.10 11.83 11.92
C TRP A 4 -6.47 11.05 10.66
N ASP A 5 -7.75 10.70 10.47
CA ASP A 5 -8.19 10.41 9.12
C ASP A 5 -8.14 11.74 8.37
N SER A 6 -7.04 11.99 7.65
CA SER A 6 -6.89 13.23 6.92
C SER A 6 -8.01 13.34 5.88
N VAL A 7 -8.41 14.57 5.56
CA VAL A 7 -9.40 14.83 4.50
C VAL A 7 -8.95 14.19 3.18
N TYR A 8 -7.65 14.22 2.89
CA TYR A 8 -7.06 13.59 1.71
C TYR A 8 -7.21 12.07 1.69
N LEU A 9 -7.05 11.40 2.83
CA LEU A 9 -7.24 9.95 2.91
C LEU A 9 -8.69 9.55 2.60
N ASN A 10 -9.65 10.30 3.12
CA ASN A 10 -11.07 10.05 2.87
C ASN A 10 -11.47 10.33 1.41
N LEU A 11 -10.90 11.38 0.81
CA LEU A 11 -11.07 11.67 -0.61
C LEU A 11 -10.46 10.57 -1.49
N ALA A 12 -9.25 10.10 -1.16
CA ALA A 12 -8.59 9.02 -1.88
C ALA A 12 -9.42 7.72 -1.85
N LYS A 13 -9.88 7.29 -0.67
CA LYS A 13 -10.79 6.13 -0.53
C LYS A 13 -12.09 6.32 -1.31
N SER A 14 -12.67 7.51 -1.26
CA SER A 14 -13.91 7.82 -2.01
C SER A 14 -13.69 7.74 -3.53
N CYS A 15 -12.51 8.15 -4.01
CA CYS A 15 -12.13 7.99 -5.41
C CYS A 15 -11.96 6.52 -5.78
N GLN A 16 -11.36 5.68 -4.92
CA GLN A 16 -11.26 4.23 -5.15
C GLN A 16 -12.63 3.56 -5.29
N GLN A 17 -13.60 3.94 -4.46
CA GLN A 17 -14.97 3.40 -4.53
C GLN A 17 -15.70 3.80 -5.82
N ARG A 18 -15.24 4.85 -6.50
CA ARG A 18 -15.74 5.30 -7.79
C ARG A 18 -14.84 4.89 -8.96
N GLU A 19 -13.85 4.03 -8.69
CA GLU A 19 -12.85 3.57 -9.66
C GLU A 19 -12.05 4.71 -10.33
N GLN A 20 -11.97 5.87 -9.67
CA GLN A 20 -11.18 7.02 -10.11
C GLN A 20 -9.74 6.88 -9.62
N TRP A 21 -9.02 5.88 -10.14
CA TRP A 21 -7.71 5.46 -9.63
C TRP A 21 -6.64 6.55 -9.68
N ASP A 22 -6.54 7.32 -10.77
CA ASP A 22 -5.56 8.41 -10.86
C ASP A 22 -5.83 9.52 -9.83
N ARG A 23 -7.10 9.85 -9.55
CA ARG A 23 -7.47 10.80 -8.49
C ARG A 23 -7.21 10.24 -7.09
N ALA A 24 -7.43 8.93 -6.90
CA ALA A 24 -7.09 8.27 -5.65
C ALA A 24 -5.59 8.38 -5.35
N ILE A 25 -4.75 8.21 -6.38
CA ILE A 25 -3.29 8.41 -6.28
C ILE A 25 -2.98 9.86 -5.89
N GLU A 26 -3.52 10.86 -6.59
CA GLU A 26 -3.26 12.28 -6.31
C GLU A 26 -3.56 12.65 -4.84
N TYR A 27 -4.73 12.25 -4.33
CA TYR A 27 -5.08 12.54 -2.94
C TYR A 27 -4.25 11.74 -1.94
N ALA A 28 -3.91 10.49 -2.25
CA ALA A 28 -3.04 9.70 -1.40
C ALA A 28 -1.60 10.27 -1.35
N GLU A 29 -1.07 10.81 -2.46
CA GLU A 29 0.23 11.49 -2.48
C GLU A 29 0.22 12.75 -1.60
N LYS A 30 -0.86 13.56 -1.66
CA LYS A 30 -1.04 14.69 -0.74
C LYS A 30 -1.09 14.24 0.73
N ASN A 31 -1.73 13.11 1.02
CA ASN A 31 -1.75 12.55 2.36
C ASN A 31 -0.37 12.04 2.81
N ALA A 32 0.39 11.40 1.92
CA ALA A 32 1.75 10.95 2.19
C ALA A 32 2.67 12.14 2.47
N GLN A 33 2.53 13.22 1.70
CA GLN A 33 3.29 14.45 1.89
C GLN A 33 3.00 15.08 3.26
N LEU A 34 1.72 15.16 3.65
CA LEU A 34 1.34 15.60 5.00
C LEU A 34 1.98 14.72 6.09
N GLY A 35 1.96 13.38 5.91
CA GLY A 35 2.60 12.46 6.84
C GLY A 35 4.11 12.69 6.97
N LYS A 36 4.80 13.02 5.87
CA LYS A 36 6.24 13.38 5.88
C LYS A 36 6.49 14.68 6.63
N GLU A 37 5.62 15.68 6.46
CA GLU A 37 5.73 16.98 7.13
C GLU A 37 5.48 16.88 8.64
N THR A 38 4.56 16.00 9.06
CA THR A 38 4.22 15.80 10.48
C THR A 38 5.03 14.71 11.17
N GLY A 39 5.80 13.92 10.41
CA GLY A 39 6.48 12.72 10.92
C GLY A 39 5.52 11.57 11.24
N ASP A 40 4.28 11.59 10.74
CA ASP A 40 3.29 10.54 10.98
C ASP A 40 3.46 9.39 9.97
N LEU A 41 4.24 8.39 10.36
CA LEU A 41 4.47 7.18 9.58
C LEU A 41 3.17 6.41 9.27
N LYS A 42 2.13 6.49 10.11
CA LYS A 42 0.85 5.81 9.85
C LYS A 42 0.10 6.47 8.70
N LEU A 43 0.16 7.80 8.58
CA LEU A 43 -0.39 8.50 7.42
C LEU A 43 0.32 8.12 6.12
N ILE A 44 1.66 8.05 6.14
CA ILE A 44 2.45 7.63 4.97
C ILE A 44 2.10 6.20 4.60
N LEU A 45 2.06 5.29 5.57
CA LEU A 45 1.72 3.88 5.38
C LEU A 45 0.37 3.71 4.68
N GLN A 46 -0.68 4.33 5.20
CA GLN A 46 -2.02 4.24 4.63
C GLN A 46 -2.08 4.78 3.20
N SER A 47 -1.31 5.84 2.92
CA SER A 47 -1.22 6.43 1.59
C SER A 47 -0.56 5.48 0.59
N TYR A 48 0.58 4.89 0.96
CA TYR A 48 1.32 3.97 0.08
C TYR A 48 0.50 2.72 -0.25
N ILE A 49 -0.30 2.21 0.69
CA ILE A 49 -1.24 1.09 0.41
C ILE A 49 -2.28 1.50 -0.63
N ILE A 50 -2.86 2.71 -0.52
CA ILE A 50 -3.85 3.21 -1.47
C ILE A 50 -3.24 3.43 -2.85
N ILE A 51 -2.04 4.01 -2.92
CA ILE A 51 -1.32 4.23 -4.18
C ILE A 51 -0.98 2.89 -4.83
N GLY A 52 -0.46 1.93 -4.04
CA GLY A 52 -0.17 0.58 -4.51
C GLY A 52 -1.39 -0.12 -5.11
N LEU A 53 -2.53 -0.07 -4.40
CA LEU A 53 -3.78 -0.64 -4.88
C LEU A 53 -4.27 0.03 -6.17
N SER A 54 -4.18 1.36 -6.23
CA SER A 54 -4.64 2.12 -7.39
C SER A 54 -3.78 1.83 -8.62
N HIS A 55 -2.46 1.66 -8.45
CA HIS A 55 -1.58 1.22 -9.54
C HIS A 55 -1.87 -0.21 -9.99
N ASP A 56 -2.17 -1.16 -9.08
CA ASP A 56 -2.60 -2.51 -9.46
C ASP A 56 -3.85 -2.47 -10.33
N LYS A 57 -4.86 -1.68 -9.93
CA LYS A 57 -6.10 -1.50 -10.71
C LYS A 57 -5.89 -0.86 -12.08
N LEU A 58 -4.84 -0.06 -12.23
CA LEU A 58 -4.43 0.52 -13.50
C LEU A 58 -3.51 -0.40 -14.34
N GLY A 59 -3.20 -1.62 -13.87
CA GLY A 59 -2.28 -2.54 -14.53
C GLY A 59 -0.80 -2.15 -14.42
N LYS A 60 -0.48 -1.14 -13.60
CA LYS A 60 0.87 -0.59 -13.37
C LYS A 60 1.57 -1.40 -12.27
N TYR A 61 1.83 -2.68 -12.53
CA TYR A 61 2.25 -3.63 -11.50
C TYR A 61 3.60 -3.29 -10.84
N ASP A 62 4.57 -2.77 -11.58
CA ASP A 62 5.88 -2.39 -11.00
C ASP A 62 5.77 -1.23 -10.02
N GLN A 63 4.98 -0.22 -10.35
CA GLN A 63 4.69 0.88 -9.44
C GLN A 63 3.95 0.36 -8.19
N ALA A 64 2.94 -0.49 -8.39
CA ALA A 64 2.19 -1.08 -7.28
C ALA A 64 3.11 -1.83 -6.31
N ILE A 65 3.96 -2.73 -6.83
CA ILE A 65 4.94 -3.48 -6.04
C ILE A 65 5.89 -2.55 -5.29
N SER A 66 6.39 -1.49 -5.94
CA SER A 66 7.29 -0.51 -5.30
C SER A 66 6.65 0.15 -4.08
N TYR A 67 5.41 0.65 -4.21
CA TYR A 67 4.71 1.28 -3.09
C TYR A 67 4.36 0.27 -1.98
N TYR A 68 3.98 -0.96 -2.33
CA TYR A 68 3.75 -1.99 -1.32
C TYR A 68 5.02 -2.36 -0.54
N LYS A 69 6.19 -2.40 -1.18
CA LYS A 69 7.48 -2.60 -0.48
C LYS A 69 7.81 -1.45 0.45
N GLN A 70 7.57 -0.21 0.05
CA GLN A 70 7.74 0.95 0.93
C GLN A 70 6.78 0.89 2.12
N ALA A 71 5.53 0.48 1.91
CA ALA A 71 4.56 0.26 2.99
C ALA A 71 5.04 -0.83 3.98
N ILE A 72 5.58 -1.95 3.50
CA ILE A 72 6.18 -3.00 4.35
C ILE A 72 7.32 -2.42 5.18
N SER A 73 8.23 -1.66 4.57
CA SER A 73 9.35 -1.03 5.29
C SER A 73 8.88 -0.13 6.44
N ILE A 74 7.80 0.64 6.24
CA ILE A 74 7.23 1.47 7.30
C ILE A 74 6.60 0.60 8.39
N MET A 75 5.91 -0.49 8.02
CA MET A 75 5.35 -1.43 8.99
C MET A 75 6.43 -2.12 9.83
N ASP A 76 7.61 -2.39 9.26
CA ASP A 76 8.78 -2.85 10.02
C ASP A 76 9.25 -1.78 11.01
N GLU A 77 9.31 -0.51 10.59
CA GLU A 77 9.76 0.61 11.44
C GLU A 77 8.81 0.90 12.61
N ILE A 78 7.49 0.79 12.41
CA ILE A 78 6.49 1.04 13.47
C ILE A 78 6.08 -0.23 14.24
N GLU A 79 6.72 -1.37 13.97
CA GLU A 79 6.42 -2.67 14.56
C GLU A 79 4.93 -3.08 14.47
N ASP A 80 4.26 -2.74 13.35
CA ASP A 80 2.84 -3.05 13.10
C ASP A 80 2.70 -4.08 11.96
N ASP A 81 2.61 -5.34 12.36
CA ASP A 81 2.49 -6.47 11.43
C ASP A 81 1.06 -6.70 10.91
N PHE A 82 0.05 -5.96 11.38
CA PHE A 82 -1.37 -6.30 11.25
C PHE A 82 -1.81 -6.55 9.79
N LYS A 83 -1.18 -5.88 8.83
CA LYS A 83 -1.48 -6.00 7.39
C LYS A 83 -0.33 -6.55 6.54
N LYS A 84 0.82 -6.92 7.13
CA LYS A 84 1.97 -7.41 6.35
C LYS A 84 1.61 -8.65 5.54
N LYS A 85 0.86 -9.58 6.13
CA LYS A 85 0.38 -10.79 5.45
C LYS A 85 -0.36 -10.47 4.16
N ASP A 86 -1.33 -9.54 4.23
CA ASP A 86 -2.17 -9.20 3.09
C ASP A 86 -1.36 -8.47 2.01
N ILE A 87 -0.45 -7.56 2.40
CA ILE A 87 0.43 -6.88 1.44
C ILE A 87 1.38 -7.87 0.76
N TYR A 88 1.98 -8.80 1.50
CA TYR A 88 2.84 -9.83 0.91
C TYR A 88 2.08 -10.71 -0.07
N HIS A 89 0.85 -11.09 0.26
CA HIS A 89 -0.01 -11.83 -0.66
C HIS A 89 -0.30 -11.03 -1.95
N VAL A 90 -0.64 -9.73 -1.83
CA VAL A 90 -0.85 -8.87 -3.00
C VAL A 90 0.42 -8.76 -3.84
N VAL A 91 1.58 -8.53 -3.24
CA VAL A 91 2.85 -8.46 -3.99
C VAL A 91 3.15 -9.77 -4.72
N GLY A 92 2.93 -10.92 -4.07
CA GLY A 92 3.07 -12.23 -4.71
C GLY A 92 2.14 -12.39 -5.91
N MET A 93 0.88 -11.95 -5.79
CA MET A 93 -0.08 -11.94 -6.89
C MET A 93 0.37 -11.07 -8.06
N LEU A 94 0.91 -9.87 -7.78
CA LEU A 94 1.40 -8.95 -8.81
C LEU A 94 2.58 -9.54 -9.57
N TYR A 95 3.54 -10.16 -8.89
CA TYR A 95 4.63 -10.88 -9.54
C TYR A 95 4.11 -12.03 -10.42
N GLY A 96 3.09 -12.77 -9.94
CA GLY A 96 2.41 -13.78 -10.75
C GLY A 96 1.75 -13.23 -12.02
N LYS A 97 1.07 -12.07 -11.93
CA LYS A 97 0.50 -11.37 -13.10
C LYS A 97 1.58 -10.95 -14.11
N LYS A 98 2.81 -10.71 -13.66
CA LYS A 98 3.98 -10.42 -14.51
C LYS A 98 4.67 -11.67 -15.06
N GLY A 99 4.23 -12.87 -14.71
CA GLY A 99 4.88 -14.14 -15.07
C GLY A 99 6.16 -14.44 -14.28
N GLN A 100 6.43 -13.69 -13.21
CA GLN A 100 7.61 -13.85 -12.34
C GLN A 100 7.26 -14.80 -11.20
N ILE A 101 7.33 -16.11 -11.49
CA ILE A 101 6.79 -17.16 -10.62
C ILE A 101 7.64 -17.33 -9.36
N GLU A 102 8.96 -17.24 -9.47
CA GLU A 102 9.89 -17.40 -8.36
C GLU A 102 9.69 -16.29 -7.32
N GLU A 103 9.58 -15.03 -7.76
CA GLU A 103 9.29 -13.91 -6.88
C GLU A 103 7.89 -14.03 -6.27
N ALA A 104 6.89 -14.46 -7.04
CA ALA A 104 5.55 -14.69 -6.53
C ALA A 104 5.56 -15.68 -5.35
N GLN A 105 6.22 -16.84 -5.53
CA GLN A 105 6.38 -17.85 -4.49
C GLN A 105 7.10 -17.29 -3.26
N HIS A 106 8.21 -16.58 -3.46
CA HIS A 106 8.96 -15.95 -2.37
C HIS A 106 8.09 -15.01 -1.52
N TYR A 107 7.28 -14.17 -2.15
CA TYR A 107 6.38 -13.25 -1.43
C TYR A 107 5.21 -13.97 -0.76
N TYR A 108 4.68 -15.04 -1.34
CA TYR A 108 3.68 -15.87 -0.67
C TYR A 108 4.24 -16.56 0.58
N GLU A 109 5.47 -17.10 0.53
CA GLU A 109 6.12 -17.70 1.69
C GLU A 109 6.37 -16.66 2.80
N LYS A 110 6.80 -15.45 2.45
CA LYS A 110 6.88 -14.35 3.41
C LYS A 110 5.54 -14.06 4.07
N GLY A 111 4.46 -13.99 3.29
CA GLY A 111 3.12 -13.78 3.81
C GLY A 111 2.70 -14.85 4.83
N LYS A 112 3.03 -16.13 4.59
CA LYS A 112 2.70 -17.24 5.50
C LYS A 112 3.34 -17.11 6.88
N MET A 113 4.51 -16.47 7.00
CA MET A 113 5.17 -16.25 8.29
C MET A 113 4.36 -15.34 9.24
N TYR A 114 3.40 -14.60 8.71
CA TYR A 114 2.50 -13.69 9.47
C TYR A 114 1.10 -14.28 9.68
N LEU A 115 0.90 -15.58 9.40
CA LEU A 115 -0.29 -16.33 9.83
C LEU A 115 -0.11 -16.72 11.31
N ARG A 116 -0.51 -15.85 12.23
CA ARG A 116 -0.65 -16.19 13.65
C ARG A 116 -2.08 -16.59 13.96
#